data_AF-A0A420XVK8-F1
#
_entry.id   AF-A0A420XVK8-F1
#
_cell.length_a   1.000
_cell.length_b   1.000
_cell.length_c   1.000
_cell.angle_alpha   90.00
_cell.angle_beta   90.00
_cell.angle_gamma   90.00
#
_symmetry.space_group_name_H-M   'P 1'
#
loop_
_entity.id
_entity.type
_entity.pdbx_description
1 polymer ?
#
loop_
_entity_poly.entity_id
_entity_poly.type
_entity_poly.pdbx_seq_one_letter_code
_entity_poly.pdbx_strand_id
1 'polypeptide(L)'
;MPLSPEDVANKQFTSTRLGRGYDEAEVDDFLDEVEAELTRLYRENDELRSKLAQVQRSLSEAQARLARGEGGPLTGAHPVATGAHQVGTGAHQTTVGVTTGSHPVTGAHAVPTGSHPVAPVAAPQQPSFDKPEQPAAEAPQAVEQPAAEAVQAPGVHAAQAPAAPAAPVPAEQAAGILALAQRTADQHVNEAKEQAGRIVTEARLRAEQLIREAEERHRQVLGSLENERAVLERTVEDLRGFERDYRSRLRSFIESQLSGLDASTSVAPGGQEHGA
;
A
#
# COMPACT_ATOMS: atom_id res chain seq x y z
N MET A 1 -10.14 0.12 21.34
CA MET A 1 -8.72 0.50 21.24
C MET A 1 -8.06 -0.56 20.38
N PRO A 2 -7.47 -0.23 19.22
CA PRO A 2 -6.67 -1.20 18.47
C PRO A 2 -5.38 -1.51 19.26
N LEU A 3 -4.88 -2.75 19.20
CA LEU A 3 -3.61 -3.13 19.83
C LEU A 3 -2.47 -2.34 19.18
N SER A 4 -1.63 -1.70 19.99
CA SER A 4 -0.36 -1.15 19.52
C SER A 4 0.72 -2.25 19.42
N PRO A 5 1.77 -2.06 18.61
CA PRO A 5 2.91 -2.97 18.60
C PRO A 5 3.53 -3.14 20.01
N GLU A 6 3.60 -2.06 20.78
CA GLU A 6 4.10 -2.08 22.16
C GLU A 6 3.21 -2.92 23.10
N ASP A 7 1.90 -2.98 22.85
CA ASP A 7 0.98 -3.81 23.63
C ASP A 7 1.21 -5.31 23.39
N VAL A 8 1.71 -5.68 22.22
CA VAL A 8 2.07 -7.06 21.86
C VAL A 8 3.39 -7.44 22.51
N ALA A 9 4.42 -6.58 22.39
CA ALA A 9 5.73 -6.81 22.99
C ALA A 9 5.69 -6.92 24.53
N ASN A 10 4.82 -6.15 25.18
CA ASN A 10 4.68 -6.17 26.64
C ASN A 10 3.68 -7.22 27.16
N LYS A 11 3.12 -8.06 26.28
CA LYS A 11 2.07 -9.00 26.66
C LYS A 11 2.65 -10.19 27.43
N GLN A 12 2.33 -10.27 28.71
CA GLN A 12 2.66 -11.45 29.53
C GLN A 12 1.48 -12.42 29.61
N PHE A 13 1.74 -13.68 29.25
CA PHE A 13 0.78 -14.77 29.37
C PHE A 13 1.01 -15.55 30.68
N THR A 14 -0.06 -16.04 31.31
CA THR A 14 0.05 -16.86 32.52
C THR A 14 0.45 -18.29 32.18
N SER A 15 1.60 -18.76 32.68
CA SER A 15 2.06 -20.14 32.49
C SER A 15 1.16 -21.14 33.24
N THR A 16 0.67 -22.16 32.53
CA THR A 16 -0.23 -23.18 33.11
C THR A 16 0.57 -24.43 33.51
N ARG A 17 0.83 -24.62 34.81
CA ARG A 17 1.68 -25.72 35.33
C ARG A 17 1.04 -27.12 35.34
N LEU A 18 -0.27 -27.24 35.07
CA LEU A 18 -1.05 -28.49 35.25
C LEU A 18 -1.90 -28.89 34.02
N GLY A 19 -1.63 -28.34 32.84
CA GLY A 19 -2.42 -28.61 31.62
C GLY A 19 -1.62 -28.55 30.32
N ARG A 20 -2.28 -28.78 29.17
CA ARG A 20 -1.69 -28.54 27.84
C ARG A 20 -1.68 -27.03 27.58
N GLY A 21 -0.53 -26.39 27.80
CA GLY A 21 -0.28 -25.01 27.40
C GLY A 21 0.28 -24.93 25.97
N TYR A 22 0.30 -23.72 25.43
CA TYR A 22 1.14 -23.42 24.26
C TYR A 22 2.61 -23.43 24.67
N ASP A 23 3.50 -23.76 23.74
CA ASP A 23 4.94 -23.62 23.95
C ASP A 23 5.28 -22.13 24.03
N GLU A 24 5.97 -21.71 25.08
CA GLU A 24 6.32 -20.31 25.33
C GLU A 24 7.23 -19.76 24.22
N ALA A 25 8.17 -20.58 23.72
CA ALA A 25 9.07 -20.15 22.66
C ALA A 25 8.34 -19.98 21.31
N GLU A 26 7.41 -20.87 20.99
CA GLU A 26 6.61 -20.77 19.76
C GLU A 26 5.65 -19.57 19.81
N VAL A 27 5.12 -19.27 21.00
CA VAL A 27 4.29 -18.08 21.21
C VAL A 27 5.14 -16.81 21.08
N ASP A 28 6.33 -16.76 21.68
CA ASP A 28 7.23 -15.61 21.57
C ASP A 28 7.65 -15.36 20.11
N ASP A 29 8.06 -16.39 19.38
CA ASP A 29 8.40 -16.28 17.94
C ASP A 29 7.22 -15.74 17.11
N PHE A 30 5.99 -16.18 17.41
CA PHE A 30 4.79 -15.68 16.74
C PHE A 30 4.47 -14.22 17.11
N LEU A 31 4.69 -13.82 18.36
CA LEU A 31 4.47 -12.44 18.80
C LEU A 31 5.48 -11.47 18.16
N ASP A 32 6.72 -11.89 17.95
CA ASP A 32 7.73 -11.12 17.21
C ASP A 32 7.28 -10.86 15.76
N GLU A 33 6.72 -11.88 15.08
CA GLU A 33 6.16 -11.73 13.73
C GLU A 33 4.96 -10.77 13.71
N VAL A 34 4.06 -10.90 14.69
CA VAL A 34 2.88 -10.03 14.84
C VAL A 34 3.31 -8.59 15.12
N GLU A 35 4.29 -8.36 15.99
CA GLU A 35 4.81 -7.01 16.29
C GLU A 35 5.43 -6.37 15.04
N ALA A 36 6.24 -7.12 14.30
CA ALA A 36 6.89 -6.64 13.09
C ALA A 36 5.85 -6.21 12.04
N GLU A 37 4.80 -7.02 11.84
CA GLU A 37 3.76 -6.73 10.86
C GLU A 37 2.83 -5.61 11.33
N LEU A 38 2.50 -5.52 12.62
CA LEU A 38 1.78 -4.36 13.17
C LEU A 38 2.59 -3.08 12.96
N THR A 39 3.89 -3.09 13.29
CA THR A 39 4.77 -1.93 13.08
C THR A 39 4.79 -1.50 11.62
N ARG A 40 4.85 -2.46 10.69
CA ARG A 40 4.79 -2.21 9.25
C ARG A 40 3.45 -1.60 8.84
N LEU A 41 2.33 -2.20 9.27
CA LEU A 41 0.98 -1.73 8.94
C LEU A 41 0.71 -0.32 9.46
N TYR A 42 1.17 -0.01 10.68
CA TYR A 42 1.04 1.33 11.25
C TYR A 42 1.85 2.35 10.44
N ARG A 43 3.10 2.05 10.06
CA ARG A 43 3.91 2.90 9.18
C ARG A 43 3.23 3.12 7.83
N GLU A 44 2.74 2.06 7.20
CA GLU A 44 2.04 2.17 5.92
C GLU A 44 0.75 2.99 6.06
N ASN A 45 0.00 2.84 7.16
CA ASN A 45 -1.19 3.65 7.42
C ASN A 45 -0.84 5.14 7.57
N ASP A 46 0.23 5.46 8.30
CA ASP A 46 0.70 6.83 8.47
C ASP A 46 1.22 7.45 7.16
N GLU A 47 1.92 6.66 6.33
CA GLU A 47 2.30 7.07 4.98
C GLU A 47 1.08 7.32 4.10
N LEU A 48 0.09 6.43 4.11
CA LEU A 48 -1.15 6.58 3.35
C LEU A 48 -1.95 7.78 3.80
N ARG A 49 -2.06 8.02 5.11
CA ARG A 49 -2.69 9.22 5.69
C ARG A 49 -1.95 10.48 5.26
N SER A 50 -0.62 10.46 5.26
CA SER A 50 0.21 11.58 4.80
C SER A 50 0.01 11.88 3.32
N LYS A 51 -0.02 10.83 2.47
CA LYS A 51 -0.32 10.93 1.04
C LYS A 51 -1.72 11.52 0.80
N LEU A 52 -2.72 11.05 1.54
CA LEU A 52 -4.09 11.54 1.44
C LEU A 52 -4.17 13.02 1.84
N ALA A 53 -3.53 13.41 2.96
CA ALA A 53 -3.47 14.81 3.39
C ALA A 53 -2.76 15.72 2.37
N GLN A 54 -1.73 15.22 1.69
CA GLN A 54 -1.05 15.94 0.62
C GLN A 54 -1.95 16.13 -0.61
N VAL A 55 -2.65 15.08 -1.04
CA VAL A 55 -3.61 15.15 -2.16
C VAL A 55 -4.78 16.06 -1.82
N GLN A 56 -5.29 16.02 -0.59
CA GLN A 56 -6.33 16.95 -0.14
C GLN A 56 -5.85 18.39 -0.14
N ARG A 57 -4.60 18.65 0.29
CA ARG A 57 -4.00 19.99 0.21
C ARG A 57 -3.88 20.47 -1.24
N SER A 58 -3.31 19.67 -2.14
CA SER A 58 -3.18 20.05 -3.55
C SER A 58 -4.53 20.24 -4.24
N LEU A 59 -5.54 19.44 -3.89
CA LEU A 59 -6.91 19.62 -4.35
C LEU A 59 -7.51 20.93 -3.82
N SER A 60 -7.34 21.24 -2.53
CA SER A 60 -7.83 22.48 -1.92
C SER A 60 -7.16 23.71 -2.52
N GLU A 61 -5.86 23.64 -2.82
CA GLU A 61 -5.10 24.69 -3.50
C GLU A 61 -5.60 24.86 -4.94
N ALA A 62 -5.82 23.78 -5.67
CA ALA A 62 -6.40 23.83 -7.02
C ALA A 62 -7.83 24.42 -7.01
N GLN A 63 -8.65 24.04 -6.04
CA GLN A 63 -10.00 24.58 -5.84
C GLN A 63 -9.97 26.07 -5.45
N ALA A 64 -9.04 26.49 -4.59
CA ALA A 64 -8.86 27.90 -4.24
C ALA A 64 -8.38 28.73 -5.44
N ARG A 65 -7.51 28.17 -6.29
CA ARG A 65 -7.07 28.80 -7.55
C ARG A 65 -8.22 28.94 -8.54
N LEU A 66 -9.09 27.94 -8.65
CA LEU A 66 -10.32 27.98 -9.43
C LEU A 66 -11.29 29.05 -8.90
N ALA A 67 -11.48 29.12 -7.57
CA ALA A 67 -12.35 30.12 -6.94
C ALA A 67 -11.83 31.56 -7.06
N ARG A 68 -10.51 31.74 -7.11
CA ARG A 68 -9.86 33.04 -7.33
C ARG A 68 -9.87 33.49 -8.80
N GLY A 69 -10.35 32.64 -9.71
CA GLY A 69 -10.42 32.95 -11.14
C GLY A 69 -9.05 32.98 -11.84
N GLU A 70 -7.99 32.46 -11.21
CA GLU A 70 -6.64 32.45 -11.76
C GLU A 70 -6.43 31.21 -12.65
N GLY A 71 -7.01 31.25 -13.85
CA GLY A 71 -6.68 30.33 -14.93
C GLY A 71 -5.45 30.82 -15.70
N GLY A 72 -4.24 30.47 -15.24
CA GLY A 72 -2.98 30.73 -15.96
C GLY A 72 -1.85 29.76 -15.56
N PRO A 73 -1.03 29.27 -16.51
CA PRO A 73 -0.17 28.09 -16.31
C PRO A 73 1.19 28.49 -15.77
N LEU A 74 1.72 27.75 -14.78
CA LEU A 74 3.14 27.81 -14.39
C LEU A 74 3.52 26.39 -13.96
N THR A 75 4.34 25.67 -14.73
CA THR A 75 5.81 25.74 -14.71
C THR A 75 6.35 25.50 -13.30
N GLY A 76 7.05 24.36 -13.18
CA GLY A 76 7.43 23.77 -11.91
C GLY A 76 8.57 24.46 -11.17
N ALA A 77 8.80 23.94 -9.97
CA ALA A 77 10.09 23.95 -9.30
C ALA A 77 10.17 22.69 -8.45
N HIS A 78 10.85 21.67 -9.00
CA HIS A 78 11.56 20.70 -8.17
C HIS A 78 12.60 21.47 -7.34
N PRO A 79 12.72 21.25 -6.02
CA PRO A 79 13.96 21.58 -5.34
C PRO A 79 14.97 20.47 -5.64
N VAL A 80 15.96 20.81 -6.48
CA VAL A 80 17.20 20.06 -6.59
C VAL A 80 17.95 20.24 -5.26
N ALA A 81 18.20 19.15 -4.54
CA ALA A 81 19.09 19.14 -3.40
C ALA A 81 20.44 18.58 -3.86
N THR A 82 21.36 19.50 -4.14
CA THR A 82 22.79 19.25 -4.34
C THR A 82 23.42 18.89 -2.99
N GLY A 83 23.95 17.67 -2.87
CA GLY A 83 24.84 17.22 -1.81
C GLY A 83 26.03 16.48 -2.42
N ALA A 84 27.22 16.95 -2.10
CA ALA A 84 28.47 16.74 -2.83
C ALA A 84 29.17 15.38 -2.56
N HIS A 85 29.79 14.86 -3.62
CA HIS A 85 31.15 14.30 -3.71
C HIS A 85 31.58 13.16 -2.77
N GLN A 86 31.79 11.96 -3.34
CA GLN A 86 33.12 11.32 -3.24
C GLN A 86 33.38 10.33 -4.39
N VAL A 87 34.42 10.64 -5.14
CA VAL A 87 35.08 9.78 -6.13
C VAL A 87 35.91 8.74 -5.37
N GLY A 88 35.72 7.47 -5.69
CA GLY A 88 36.51 6.35 -5.18
C GLY A 88 36.70 5.31 -6.26
N THR A 89 37.66 5.54 -7.15
CA THR A 89 38.22 4.57 -8.09
C THR A 89 38.94 3.45 -7.33
N GLY A 90 38.63 2.19 -7.64
CA GLY A 90 39.35 1.03 -7.13
C GLY A 90 38.81 -0.27 -7.71
N ALA A 91 39.39 -0.71 -8.82
CA ALA A 91 39.24 -2.06 -9.35
C ALA A 91 39.81 -3.08 -8.35
N HIS A 92 39.16 -4.23 -8.13
CA HIS A 92 39.78 -5.55 -7.93
C HIS A 92 38.73 -6.67 -8.03
N GLN A 93 38.81 -7.40 -9.15
CA GLN A 93 38.76 -8.87 -9.29
C GLN A 93 38.46 -9.71 -8.03
N THR A 94 37.56 -10.72 -8.14
CA THR A 94 37.87 -12.16 -7.93
C THR A 94 36.68 -13.00 -7.42
N THR A 95 36.35 -14.01 -8.23
CA THR A 95 35.90 -15.39 -7.91
C THR A 95 34.52 -15.66 -7.31
N VAL A 96 33.72 -16.27 -8.18
CA VAL A 96 32.62 -17.19 -7.90
C VAL A 96 33.20 -18.49 -7.32
N GLY A 97 32.85 -18.80 -6.07
CA GLY A 97 33.19 -20.06 -5.40
C GLY A 97 31.95 -20.93 -5.25
N VAL A 98 31.82 -21.91 -6.15
CA VAL A 98 31.03 -23.12 -5.96
C VAL A 98 31.60 -23.89 -4.76
N THR A 99 30.75 -24.34 -3.85
CA THR A 99 31.12 -25.44 -2.95
C THR A 99 29.92 -26.32 -2.62
N THR A 100 30.19 -27.60 -2.84
CA THR A 100 29.33 -28.77 -2.82
C THR A 100 29.47 -29.44 -1.46
N GLY A 101 28.33 -29.86 -0.89
CA GLY A 101 28.19 -31.07 -0.08
C GLY A 101 28.69 -31.04 1.36
N SER A 102 27.80 -31.35 2.31
CA SER A 102 27.78 -32.68 2.98
C SER A 102 26.78 -32.72 4.15
N HIS A 103 25.94 -33.75 4.11
CA HIS A 103 25.16 -34.37 5.19
C HIS A 103 26.08 -34.87 6.35
N PRO A 104 25.60 -35.27 7.58
CA PRO A 104 24.44 -36.17 7.75
C PRO A 104 23.63 -36.17 9.09
N VAL A 105 22.54 -36.98 9.04
CA VAL A 105 21.98 -37.86 10.12
C VAL A 105 21.27 -37.18 11.31
N THR A 106 20.14 -37.61 11.93
CA THR A 106 19.30 -38.82 11.93
C THR A 106 18.01 -38.54 12.72
N GLY A 107 16.89 -39.15 12.31
CA GLY A 107 15.76 -39.55 13.18
C GLY A 107 14.72 -38.46 13.46
N ALA A 108 13.43 -38.73 13.61
CA ALA A 108 12.59 -39.93 13.53
C ALA A 108 11.13 -39.44 13.62
N HIS A 109 10.18 -40.16 12.99
CA HIS A 109 8.76 -40.39 13.38
C HIS A 109 7.95 -39.23 14.04
N ALA A 110 6.71 -38.88 13.70
CA ALA A 110 5.60 -39.58 13.05
C ALA A 110 4.39 -38.63 12.90
N VAL A 111 3.61 -38.83 11.83
CA VAL A 111 2.12 -38.77 11.70
C VAL A 111 1.31 -37.81 12.59
N PRO A 112 0.47 -36.91 12.01
CA PRO A 112 -0.76 -36.46 12.65
C PRO A 112 -1.98 -37.23 12.11
N THR A 113 -2.79 -37.78 13.02
CA THR A 113 -4.07 -38.45 12.74
C THR A 113 -5.21 -37.68 13.42
N GLY A 114 -6.31 -37.49 12.69
CA GLY A 114 -7.67 -37.25 13.23
C GLY A 114 -8.04 -35.76 13.38
N SER A 115 -8.84 -35.14 12.51
CA SER A 115 -10.29 -35.34 12.21
C SER A 115 -11.26 -34.91 13.32
N HIS A 116 -11.79 -33.68 13.18
CA HIS A 116 -13.19 -33.21 13.36
C HIS A 116 -13.88 -33.39 14.75
N PRO A 117 -15.06 -32.79 15.09
CA PRO A 117 -15.98 -32.04 14.22
C PRO A 117 -16.75 -30.82 14.87
N VAL A 118 -17.48 -30.10 14.00
CA VAL A 118 -18.72 -29.27 14.14
C VAL A 118 -18.82 -28.05 15.08
N ALA A 119 -19.32 -26.98 14.46
CA ALA A 119 -19.84 -25.69 14.97
C ALA A 119 -21.10 -25.82 15.88
N PRO A 120 -21.71 -24.71 16.39
CA PRO A 120 -22.53 -23.83 15.55
C PRO A 120 -22.47 -22.31 15.83
N VAL A 121 -22.71 -21.55 14.75
CA VAL A 121 -23.41 -20.26 14.59
C VAL A 121 -23.86 -19.48 15.84
N ALA A 122 -23.45 -18.21 15.93
CA ALA A 122 -24.31 -17.10 16.34
C ALA A 122 -23.74 -15.73 15.88
N ALA A 123 -24.38 -15.15 14.86
CA ALA A 123 -24.50 -13.71 14.62
C ALA A 123 -26.01 -13.39 14.66
N PRO A 124 -26.50 -12.14 14.70
CA PRO A 124 -25.80 -10.84 14.64
C PRO A 124 -26.29 -9.83 15.70
N GLN A 125 -25.63 -8.67 15.81
CA GLN A 125 -26.30 -7.41 16.18
C GLN A 125 -25.43 -6.16 15.94
N GLN A 126 -25.90 -5.28 15.06
CA GLN A 126 -25.58 -3.83 15.07
C GLN A 126 -26.58 -3.10 15.98
N PRO A 127 -26.18 -1.95 16.57
CA PRO A 127 -26.70 -0.62 16.16
C PRO A 127 -25.59 0.47 16.28
N SER A 128 -25.68 1.75 15.90
CA SER A 128 -26.54 2.61 15.08
C SER A 128 -25.75 3.92 14.89
N PHE A 129 -25.95 4.62 13.77
CA PHE A 129 -25.41 5.96 13.49
C PHE A 129 -26.29 7.04 14.15
N ASP A 130 -25.68 8.10 14.67
CA ASP A 130 -26.36 9.38 14.91
C ASP A 130 -25.51 10.58 14.42
N LYS A 131 -26.20 11.65 14.04
CA LYS A 131 -25.81 12.74 13.13
C LYS A 131 -25.67 14.09 13.92
N PRO A 132 -25.09 15.20 13.39
CA PRO A 132 -24.20 16.10 14.12
C PRO A 132 -24.94 17.20 14.89
N GLU A 133 -24.26 17.82 15.86
CA GLU A 133 -24.71 19.06 16.48
C GLU A 133 -23.55 20.03 16.70
N GLN A 134 -23.65 21.19 16.04
CA GLN A 134 -23.02 22.47 16.37
C GLN A 134 -24.23 23.43 16.49
N PRO A 135 -24.36 24.30 17.52
CA PRO A 135 -23.59 25.56 17.52
C PRO A 135 -23.37 26.20 18.92
N ALA A 136 -22.46 27.18 19.01
CA ALA A 136 -22.69 28.45 19.69
C ALA A 136 -21.52 29.41 19.46
N ALA A 137 -21.85 30.57 18.90
CA ALA A 137 -21.01 31.74 18.78
C ALA A 137 -21.17 32.62 20.02
N GLU A 138 -20.09 33.26 20.46
CA GLU A 138 -20.18 34.45 21.31
C GLU A 138 -19.09 35.46 20.87
N ALA A 139 -19.56 36.59 20.37
CA ALA A 139 -18.88 37.89 20.25
C ALA A 139 -19.85 38.90 20.90
N PRO A 140 -19.45 40.04 21.51
CA PRO A 140 -18.57 41.08 20.95
C PRO A 140 -17.60 41.70 22.00
N GLN A 141 -16.60 42.53 21.68
CA GLN A 141 -16.74 43.96 21.38
C GLN A 141 -15.42 44.58 20.87
N ALA A 142 -15.59 45.61 20.05
CA ALA A 142 -14.57 46.41 19.39
C ALA A 142 -14.00 47.51 20.30
N VAL A 143 -12.72 47.85 20.10
CA VAL A 143 -12.22 49.24 20.13
C VAL A 143 -10.94 49.39 19.33
N GLU A 144 -10.99 50.35 18.40
CA GLU A 144 -9.95 51.29 17.95
C GLU A 144 -8.51 50.85 17.63
N GLN A 145 -8.11 51.18 16.39
CA GLN A 145 -6.73 51.45 16.00
C GLN A 145 -6.13 52.59 16.85
N PRO A 146 -4.80 52.63 17.02
CA PRO A 146 -4.04 53.57 16.18
C PRO A 146 -2.63 53.09 15.76
N ALA A 147 -2.10 53.78 14.74
CA ALA A 147 -0.69 54.03 14.41
C ALA A 147 0.23 52.81 14.15
N ALA A 148 0.63 52.53 12.91
CA ALA A 148 1.75 53.19 12.20
C ALA A 148 3.10 53.08 12.92
N GLU A 149 3.96 52.15 12.48
CA GLU A 149 5.41 52.34 12.53
C GLU A 149 6.09 51.54 11.40
N ALA A 150 6.93 52.24 10.66
CA ALA A 150 7.58 51.83 9.42
C ALA A 150 9.07 51.55 9.67
N VAL A 151 9.66 50.58 8.95
CA VAL A 151 11.10 50.51 8.65
C VAL A 151 11.23 49.78 7.30
N GLN A 152 11.33 50.46 6.14
CA GLN A 152 12.48 51.14 5.52
C GLN A 152 13.66 50.25 5.12
N ALA A 153 13.94 50.18 3.82
CA ALA A 153 15.22 50.55 3.16
C ALA A 153 15.17 50.21 1.65
N PRO A 154 16.02 50.79 0.77
CA PRO A 154 16.44 52.19 0.67
C PRO A 154 16.38 52.71 -0.80
N GLY A 155 16.10 54.00 -0.99
CA GLY A 155 15.97 54.63 -2.31
C GLY A 155 17.14 55.48 -2.76
N VAL A 156 17.07 55.90 -4.04
CA VAL A 156 17.54 57.15 -4.66
C VAL A 156 16.70 57.28 -5.96
N HIS A 157 16.05 58.37 -6.38
CA HIS A 157 16.28 59.80 -6.19
C HIS A 157 14.95 60.58 -6.16
N ALA A 158 14.98 61.71 -5.46
CA ALA A 158 13.99 62.78 -5.56
C ALA A 158 14.17 63.57 -6.87
N ALA A 159 13.06 63.98 -7.51
CA ALA A 159 12.90 65.29 -8.19
C ALA A 159 11.56 65.37 -8.93
N GLN A 160 10.68 66.23 -8.42
CA GLN A 160 9.86 67.22 -9.15
C GLN A 160 9.29 66.87 -10.55
N ALA A 161 7.95 66.83 -10.58
CA ALA A 161 6.96 67.25 -11.59
C ALA A 161 7.44 67.66 -13.01
N PRO A 162 6.61 67.35 -14.04
CA PRO A 162 5.51 68.27 -14.29
C PRO A 162 4.15 67.59 -14.35
N ALA A 163 3.17 68.23 -13.73
CA ALA A 163 1.83 68.25 -14.29
C ALA A 163 1.94 68.83 -15.71
N ALA A 164 2.08 67.97 -16.71
CA ALA A 164 1.83 68.35 -18.09
C ALA A 164 0.31 68.50 -18.24
N PRO A 165 -0.16 69.54 -18.94
CA PRO A 165 -1.59 69.71 -19.17
C PRO A 165 -2.11 68.46 -19.87
N ALA A 166 -3.31 68.02 -19.52
CA ALA A 166 -4.09 67.16 -20.38
C ALA A 166 -4.30 67.93 -21.69
N ALA A 167 -3.32 67.84 -22.60
CA ALA A 167 -3.56 68.14 -23.99
C ALA A 167 -4.71 67.22 -24.39
N PRO A 168 -5.78 67.73 -25.02
CA PRO A 168 -6.77 66.85 -25.61
C PRO A 168 -6.00 65.98 -26.59
N VAL A 169 -5.74 64.72 -26.23
CA VAL A 169 -5.36 63.71 -27.21
C VAL A 169 -6.44 63.82 -28.28
N PRO A 170 -6.08 64.14 -29.53
CA PRO A 170 -7.05 64.16 -30.61
C PRO A 170 -7.83 62.86 -30.53
N ALA A 171 -9.16 62.91 -30.56
CA ALA A 171 -10.01 61.73 -30.34
C ALA A 171 -9.59 60.52 -31.23
N GLU A 172 -8.98 60.80 -32.38
CA GLU A 172 -8.34 59.82 -33.28
C GLU A 172 -7.11 59.09 -32.70
N GLN A 173 -6.23 59.75 -31.96
CA GLN A 173 -5.08 59.10 -31.32
C GLN A 173 -5.51 58.20 -30.16
N ALA A 174 -6.52 58.62 -29.39
CA ALA A 174 -7.10 57.78 -28.33
C ALA A 174 -7.83 56.55 -28.90
N ALA A 175 -8.57 56.71 -30.00
CA ALA A 175 -9.20 55.59 -30.71
C ALA A 175 -8.17 54.59 -31.26
N GLY A 176 -7.04 55.07 -31.78
CA GLY A 176 -5.95 54.21 -32.24
C GLY A 176 -5.30 53.38 -31.13
N ILE A 177 -5.10 53.96 -29.94
CA ILE A 177 -4.55 53.25 -28.78
C ILE A 177 -5.56 52.22 -28.25
N LEU A 178 -6.85 52.56 -28.20
CA LEU A 178 -7.91 51.61 -27.84
C LEU A 178 -7.99 50.44 -28.83
N ALA A 179 -7.88 50.71 -30.13
CA ALA A 179 -7.87 49.66 -31.16
C ALA A 179 -6.63 48.76 -31.04
N LEU A 180 -5.47 49.31 -30.70
CA LEU A 180 -4.27 48.53 -30.43
C LEU A 180 -4.44 47.68 -29.16
N ALA A 181 -4.96 48.25 -28.09
CA ALA A 181 -5.22 47.55 -26.83
C ALA A 181 -6.25 46.43 -26.98
N GLN A 182 -7.30 46.65 -27.78
CA GLN A 182 -8.30 45.63 -28.06
C GLN A 182 -7.70 44.50 -28.90
N ARG A 183 -6.88 44.83 -29.90
CA ARG A 183 -6.16 43.82 -30.70
C ARG A 183 -5.22 42.97 -29.83
N THR A 184 -4.47 43.58 -28.92
CA THR A 184 -3.56 42.83 -28.03
C THR A 184 -4.34 41.98 -27.04
N ALA A 185 -5.47 42.48 -26.52
CA ALA A 185 -6.37 41.68 -25.67
C ALA A 185 -6.94 40.46 -26.42
N ASP A 186 -7.44 40.65 -27.64
CA ASP A 186 -7.95 39.55 -28.48
C ASP A 186 -6.85 38.53 -28.79
N GLN A 187 -5.62 38.99 -29.03
CA GLN A 187 -4.46 38.12 -29.23
C GLN A 187 -4.18 37.27 -27.98
N HIS A 188 -4.11 37.87 -26.80
CA HIS A 188 -3.88 37.12 -25.55
C HIS A 188 -5.01 36.14 -25.25
N VAL A 189 -6.26 36.48 -25.57
CA VAL A 189 -7.40 35.56 -25.43
C VAL A 189 -7.24 34.35 -26.34
N ASN A 190 -6.78 34.54 -27.58
CA ASN A 190 -6.55 33.44 -28.51
C ASN A 190 -5.37 32.56 -28.08
N GLU A 191 -4.25 33.18 -27.66
CA GLU A 191 -3.10 32.46 -27.12
C GLU A 191 -3.47 31.63 -25.88
N ALA A 192 -4.24 32.20 -24.95
CA ALA A 192 -4.74 31.48 -23.78
C ALA A 192 -5.65 30.30 -24.15
N LYS A 193 -6.53 30.47 -25.15
CA LYS A 193 -7.40 29.40 -25.64
C LYS A 193 -6.60 28.27 -26.28
N GLU A 194 -5.60 28.58 -27.09
CA GLU A 194 -4.72 27.57 -27.68
C GLU A 194 -3.92 26.81 -26.62
N GLN A 195 -3.34 27.53 -25.65
CA GLN A 195 -2.60 26.91 -24.55
C GLN A 195 -3.51 26.02 -23.69
N ALA A 196 -4.71 26.48 -23.35
CA ALA A 196 -5.71 25.68 -22.64
C ALA A 196 -6.10 24.43 -23.45
N GLY A 197 -6.31 24.58 -24.76
CA GLY A 197 -6.58 23.46 -25.66
C GLY A 197 -5.47 22.41 -25.63
N ARG A 198 -4.19 22.84 -25.72
CA ARG A 198 -3.02 21.96 -25.66
C ARG A 198 -2.97 21.20 -24.33
N ILE A 199 -3.11 21.90 -23.21
CA ILE A 199 -3.10 21.29 -21.87
C ILE A 199 -4.23 20.25 -21.73
N VAL A 200 -5.44 20.56 -22.18
CA VAL A 200 -6.58 19.62 -22.11
C VAL A 200 -6.32 18.38 -22.95
N THR A 201 -5.80 18.53 -24.17
CA THR A 201 -5.47 17.37 -25.02
C THR A 201 -4.37 16.51 -24.41
N GLU A 202 -3.32 17.13 -23.87
CA GLU A 202 -2.21 16.44 -23.23
C GLU A 202 -2.65 15.72 -21.95
N ALA A 203 -3.47 16.37 -21.13
CA ALA A 203 -4.06 15.77 -19.93
C ALA A 203 -4.95 14.58 -20.26
N ARG A 204 -5.77 14.67 -21.32
CA ARG A 204 -6.61 13.56 -21.80
C ARG A 204 -5.78 12.38 -22.28
N LEU A 205 -4.75 12.63 -23.10
CA LEU A 205 -3.85 11.59 -23.59
C LEU A 205 -3.12 10.87 -22.43
N ARG A 206 -2.65 11.63 -21.43
CA ARG A 206 -2.03 11.06 -20.22
C ARG A 206 -3.03 10.25 -19.41
N ALA A 207 -4.27 10.72 -19.24
CA ALA A 207 -5.29 9.98 -18.53
C ALA A 207 -5.60 8.64 -19.21
N GLU A 208 -5.77 8.65 -20.54
CA GLU A 208 -5.96 7.42 -21.32
C GLU A 208 -4.76 6.47 -21.22
N GLN A 209 -3.54 7.00 -21.22
CA GLN A 209 -2.34 6.19 -21.04
C GLN A 209 -2.32 5.53 -19.66
N LEU A 210 -2.63 6.27 -18.59
CA LEU A 210 -2.69 5.72 -17.23
C LEU A 210 -3.77 4.64 -17.10
N ILE A 211 -4.92 4.83 -17.74
CA ILE A 211 -5.99 3.83 -17.74
C ILE A 211 -5.52 2.56 -18.44
N ARG A 212 -4.92 2.67 -19.63
CA ARG A 212 -4.38 1.49 -20.36
C ARG A 212 -3.32 0.76 -19.54
N GLU A 213 -2.40 1.49 -18.92
CA GLU A 213 -1.34 0.92 -18.09
C GLU A 213 -1.91 0.23 -16.84
N ALA A 214 -2.91 0.82 -16.19
CA ALA A 214 -3.61 0.22 -15.07
C ALA A 214 -4.36 -1.05 -15.48
N GLU A 215 -5.05 -1.04 -16.62
CA GLU A 215 -5.76 -2.21 -17.17
C GLU A 215 -4.80 -3.34 -17.55
N GLU A 216 -3.65 -3.02 -18.16
CA GLU A 216 -2.62 -3.99 -18.49
C GLU A 216 -2.03 -4.64 -17.24
N ARG A 217 -1.66 -3.84 -16.23
CA ARG A 217 -1.21 -4.36 -14.94
C ARG A 217 -2.27 -5.23 -14.28
N HIS A 218 -3.52 -4.79 -14.30
CA HIS A 218 -4.62 -5.56 -13.72
C HIS A 218 -4.76 -6.91 -14.41
N ARG A 219 -4.72 -6.94 -15.75
CA ARG A 219 -4.78 -8.17 -16.53
C ARG A 219 -3.59 -9.09 -16.25
N GLN A 220 -2.39 -8.53 -16.08
CA GLN A 220 -1.20 -9.29 -15.71
C GLN A 220 -1.34 -9.94 -14.33
N VAL A 221 -1.79 -9.18 -13.33
CA VAL A 221 -2.00 -9.68 -11.95
C VAL A 221 -3.09 -10.76 -11.92
N LEU A 222 -4.21 -10.55 -12.63
CA LEU A 222 -5.24 -11.58 -12.72
C LEU A 222 -4.70 -12.84 -13.40
N GLY A 223 -3.96 -12.69 -14.50
CA GLY A 223 -3.35 -13.82 -15.18
C GLY A 223 -2.34 -14.58 -14.31
N SER A 224 -1.53 -13.89 -13.50
CA SER A 224 -0.61 -14.56 -12.58
C SER A 224 -1.37 -15.32 -11.48
N LEU A 225 -2.40 -14.70 -10.89
CA LEU A 225 -3.23 -15.33 -9.87
C LEU A 225 -4.00 -16.54 -10.41
N GLU A 226 -4.50 -16.48 -11.65
CA GLU A 226 -5.15 -17.61 -12.31
C GLU A 226 -4.18 -18.77 -12.54
N ASN A 227 -2.95 -18.48 -12.96
CA ASN A 227 -1.90 -19.50 -13.13
C ASN A 227 -1.50 -20.13 -11.79
N GLU A 228 -1.27 -19.33 -10.75
CA GLU A 228 -0.96 -19.81 -9.41
C GLU A 228 -2.08 -20.67 -8.85
N ARG A 229 -3.33 -20.22 -9.01
CA ARG A 229 -4.52 -20.99 -8.63
C ARG A 229 -4.55 -22.34 -9.36
N ALA A 230 -4.31 -22.38 -10.66
CA ALA A 230 -4.31 -23.63 -11.44
C ALA A 230 -3.22 -24.60 -10.96
N VAL A 231 -2.03 -24.08 -10.61
CA VAL A 231 -0.94 -24.88 -10.03
C VAL A 231 -1.32 -25.44 -8.66
N LEU A 232 -1.90 -24.60 -7.79
CA LEU A 232 -2.36 -25.03 -6.46
C LEU A 232 -3.47 -26.07 -6.57
N GLU A 233 -4.46 -25.87 -7.45
CA GLU A 233 -5.53 -26.84 -7.70
C GLU A 233 -4.99 -28.20 -8.17
N ARG A 234 -4.02 -28.20 -9.09
CA ARG A 234 -3.35 -29.44 -9.53
C ARG A 234 -2.61 -30.12 -8.38
N THR A 235 -1.88 -29.35 -7.58
CA THR A 235 -1.12 -29.87 -6.43
C THR A 235 -2.05 -30.51 -5.40
N VAL A 236 -3.23 -29.91 -5.16
CA VAL A 236 -4.26 -30.48 -4.28
C VAL A 236 -4.77 -31.81 -4.81
N GLU A 237 -5.03 -31.93 -6.11
CA GLU A 237 -5.47 -33.21 -6.69
C GLU A 237 -4.37 -34.27 -6.62
N ASP A 238 -3.11 -33.90 -6.89
CA ASP A 238 -1.96 -34.80 -6.78
C ASP A 238 -1.78 -35.31 -5.33
N LEU A 239 -1.90 -34.43 -4.34
CA LEU A 239 -1.84 -34.78 -2.91
C LEU A 239 -2.99 -35.72 -2.50
N ARG A 240 -4.22 -35.46 -2.98
CA ARG A 240 -5.38 -36.35 -2.75
C ARG A 240 -5.20 -37.70 -3.42
N GLY A 241 -4.62 -37.73 -4.62
CA GLY A 241 -4.20 -38.97 -5.30
C GLY A 241 -3.21 -39.75 -4.47
N PHE A 242 -2.13 -39.09 -4.03
CA PHE A 242 -1.10 -39.68 -3.17
C PHE A 242 -1.69 -40.25 -1.87
N GLU A 243 -2.59 -39.52 -1.21
CA GLU A 243 -3.26 -40.02 0.01
C GLU A 243 -4.07 -41.29 -0.29
N ARG A 244 -4.89 -41.30 -1.35
CA ARG A 244 -5.68 -42.49 -1.73
C ARG A 244 -4.78 -43.69 -2.01
N ASP A 245 -3.71 -43.49 -2.77
CA ASP A 245 -2.76 -44.55 -3.11
C ASP A 245 -2.02 -45.06 -1.88
N TYR A 246 -1.56 -44.15 -0.99
CA TYR A 246 -0.90 -44.50 0.25
C TYR A 246 -1.80 -45.32 1.17
N ARG A 247 -3.05 -44.90 1.34
CA ARG A 247 -4.05 -45.65 2.14
C ARG A 247 -4.34 -47.02 1.55
N SER A 248 -4.44 -47.12 0.23
CA SER A 248 -4.65 -48.41 -0.44
C SER A 248 -3.44 -49.33 -0.23
N ARG A 249 -2.21 -48.83 -0.39
CA ARG A 249 -0.98 -49.60 -0.17
C ARG A 249 -0.85 -50.05 1.28
N LEU A 250 -1.17 -49.18 2.25
CA LEU A 250 -1.13 -49.51 3.66
C LEU A 250 -2.16 -50.60 4.01
N ARG A 251 -3.38 -50.51 3.47
CA ARG A 251 -4.41 -51.55 3.64
C ARG A 251 -3.92 -52.89 3.11
N SER A 252 -3.46 -52.93 1.86
CA SER A 252 -2.97 -54.19 1.25
C SER A 252 -1.75 -54.76 1.98
N PHE A 253 -0.87 -53.90 2.51
CA PHE A 253 0.26 -54.34 3.32
C PHE A 253 -0.20 -55.02 4.62
N ILE A 254 -1.14 -54.39 5.35
CA ILE A 254 -1.67 -54.94 6.61
C ILE A 254 -2.44 -56.24 6.34
N GLU A 255 -3.28 -56.29 5.30
CA GLU A 255 -4.02 -57.51 4.90
C GLU A 255 -3.06 -58.65 4.54
N SER A 256 -1.99 -58.35 3.81
CA SER A 256 -0.92 -59.31 3.50
C SER A 256 -0.25 -59.83 4.77
N GLN A 257 0.12 -58.95 5.71
CA GLN A 257 0.72 -59.36 6.98
C GLN A 257 -0.21 -60.22 7.82
N LEU A 258 -1.50 -59.87 7.91
CA LEU A 258 -2.51 -60.68 8.60
C LEU A 258 -2.67 -62.06 7.96
N SER A 259 -2.79 -62.13 6.63
CA SER A 259 -2.90 -63.42 5.92
C SER A 259 -1.66 -64.30 6.11
N GLY A 260 -0.47 -63.69 6.19
CA GLY A 260 0.78 -64.40 6.49
C GLY A 260 0.80 -64.97 7.90
N LEU A 261 0.26 -64.25 8.88
CA LEU A 261 0.11 -64.73 10.26
C LEU A 261 -0.89 -65.88 10.35
N ASP A 262 -2.06 -65.75 9.71
CA ASP A 262 -3.09 -66.80 9.66
C ASP A 262 -2.56 -68.08 8.99
N ALA A 263 -1.83 -67.94 7.88
CA ALA A 263 -1.18 -69.06 7.20
C ALA A 263 -0.12 -69.72 8.10
N SER A 264 0.69 -68.94 8.83
CA SER A 264 1.70 -69.48 9.74
C SER A 264 1.10 -70.20 10.96
N THR A 265 -0.04 -69.72 11.48
CA THR A 265 -0.80 -70.39 12.54
C THR A 265 -1.47 -71.66 12.04
N SER A 266 -1.99 -71.66 10.81
CA SER A 266 -2.63 -72.83 10.20
C SER A 266 -1.64 -73.97 9.89
N VAL A 267 -0.33 -73.69 9.85
CA VAL A 267 0.75 -74.68 9.63
C VAL A 267 1.26 -75.27 10.95
N ALA A 268 0.49 -75.17 12.04
CA ALA A 268 0.69 -76.00 13.23
C ALA A 268 0.08 -77.41 13.00
N PRO A 269 0.88 -78.49 12.92
CA PRO A 269 0.36 -79.82 12.64
C PRO A 269 -0.36 -80.36 13.89
N GLY A 270 -1.67 -80.57 13.76
CA GLY A 270 -2.40 -81.45 14.67
C GLY A 270 -1.71 -82.82 14.68
N GLY A 271 -1.35 -83.28 15.88
CA GLY A 271 -0.69 -84.56 16.10
C GLY A 271 -1.40 -85.68 15.35
N GLN A 272 -0.64 -86.35 14.47
CA GLN A 272 -1.01 -87.65 13.96
C GLN A 272 -0.94 -88.64 15.13
N GLU A 273 -2.06 -88.81 15.83
CA GLU A 273 -2.32 -90.03 16.61
C GLU A 273 -2.46 -91.19 15.62
N HIS A 274 -1.35 -91.89 15.37
CA HIS A 274 -1.40 -93.23 14.80
C HIS A 274 -1.57 -94.23 15.94
N GLY A 275 -2.83 -94.62 16.16
CA GLY A 275 -3.17 -95.86 16.84
C GLY A 275 -3.02 -97.06 15.90
N ALA A 276 -2.30 -98.08 16.37
CA ALA A 276 -2.54 -99.52 16.18
C ALA A 276 -1.40 -100.30 16.85
#